data_AF-A0A944L9T0-F1
#
_entry.id   AF-A0A944L9T0-F1
#
_cell.length_a   1.000
_cell.length_b   1.000
_cell.length_c   1.000
_cell.angle_alpha   90.00
_cell.angle_beta   90.00
_cell.angle_gamma   90.00
#
_symmetry.space_group_name_H-M   'P 1'
#
loop_
_entity.id
_entity.type
_entity.pdbx_description
1 polymer ?
#
loop_
_entity_poly.entity_id
_entity_poly.type
_entity_poly.pdbx_seq_one_letter_code
_entity_poly.pdbx_strand_id
1 'polypeptide(L)'
;MTSSQYPVVLPKDINEASNEDVVDANVTVVNQMYQELLNDEEIAPAALRSYYVDFYLTQALSGGFAQYVFTAPEREEMDQLVREGLEAMGATRHLELFNRTAAAFDSLSEDDAETYLDGDLDETEPQPEAVTSLDEPDGEFEALLETEDIIALNAAYVRGQEGLLLLGQDELNAHIAQRVALIPNLDERRAEAEAEELENAPEFEVIIRELCDVAGYSLQKITMGDPNYEHNGEKVLAWHFATDHGDYIMLEDEDEAFMIHPETKEIIAAVEFEDAAV
;
A
#
# COMPACT_ATOMS: atom_id res chain seq x y z
N MET A 1 24.24 11.73 4.21
CA MET A 1 23.06 12.56 4.51
C MET A 1 22.92 13.61 3.40
N THR A 2 22.65 13.15 2.17
CA THR A 2 22.15 14.03 1.11
C THR A 2 20.69 14.27 1.45
N SER A 3 20.39 15.39 2.13
CA SER A 3 19.01 15.87 2.21
C SER A 3 18.51 15.94 0.77
N SER A 4 17.53 15.11 0.41
CA SER A 4 17.08 15.01 -0.97
C SER A 4 16.66 16.41 -1.42
N GLN A 5 17.25 16.87 -2.53
CA GLN A 5 17.17 18.25 -3.00
C GLN A 5 15.88 18.49 -3.80
N TYR A 6 14.87 17.64 -3.58
CA TYR A 6 13.65 17.63 -4.36
C TYR A 6 12.60 18.54 -3.71
N PRO A 7 11.97 19.44 -4.50
CA PRO A 7 10.89 20.26 -3.99
C PRO A 7 9.66 19.38 -3.72
N VAL A 8 8.84 19.81 -2.77
CA VAL A 8 7.47 19.29 -2.68
C VAL A 8 6.71 19.68 -3.95
N VAL A 9 5.89 18.76 -4.45
CA VAL A 9 5.09 18.93 -5.66
C VAL A 9 3.64 18.66 -5.31
N LEU A 10 2.75 19.59 -5.66
CA LEU A 10 1.32 19.46 -5.43
C LEU A 10 0.51 19.86 -6.68
N PRO A 11 -0.72 19.35 -6.81
CA PRO A 11 -1.66 19.81 -7.81
C PRO A 11 -1.93 21.32 -7.71
N LYS A 12 -2.14 22.00 -8.83
CA LYS A 12 -2.26 23.46 -8.86
C LYS A 12 -3.54 24.02 -8.21
N ASP A 13 -4.55 23.19 -8.01
CA ASP A 13 -5.86 23.52 -7.44
C ASP A 13 -5.87 23.61 -5.90
N ILE A 14 -4.79 23.21 -5.22
CA ILE A 14 -4.72 23.21 -3.74
C ILE A 14 -4.71 24.60 -3.09
N ASN A 15 -4.53 25.67 -3.87
CA ASN A 15 -4.35 27.04 -3.35
C ASN A 15 -5.57 27.55 -2.57
N GLU A 16 -6.77 27.16 -2.99
CA GLU A 16 -8.04 27.51 -2.32
C GLU A 16 -8.70 26.29 -1.66
N ALA A 17 -8.01 25.14 -1.65
CA ALA A 17 -8.55 23.90 -1.13
C ALA A 17 -8.54 23.88 0.41
N SER A 18 -9.36 23.01 1.01
CA SER A 18 -9.35 22.81 2.45
C SER A 18 -8.02 22.24 2.94
N ASN A 19 -7.79 22.20 4.25
CA ASN A 19 -6.56 21.60 4.77
C ASN A 19 -6.51 20.09 4.49
N GLU A 20 -7.64 19.41 4.63
CA GLU A 20 -7.81 17.99 4.28
C GLU A 20 -7.42 17.75 2.82
N ASP A 21 -8.00 18.51 1.88
CA ASP A 21 -7.71 18.37 0.45
C ASP A 21 -6.21 18.53 0.11
N VAL A 22 -5.48 19.36 0.87
CA VAL A 22 -4.03 19.55 0.64
C VAL A 22 -3.22 18.37 1.13
N VAL A 23 -3.58 17.81 2.28
CA VAL A 23 -2.94 16.61 2.81
C VAL A 23 -3.23 15.44 1.88
N ASP A 24 -4.50 15.25 1.50
CA ASP A 24 -4.94 14.22 0.54
C ASP A 24 -4.23 14.35 -0.82
N ALA A 25 -4.03 15.59 -1.29
CA ALA A 25 -3.29 15.83 -2.51
C ALA A 25 -1.81 15.44 -2.39
N ASN A 26 -1.15 15.72 -1.26
CA ASN A 26 0.21 15.26 -1.00
C ASN A 26 0.26 13.72 -0.96
N VAL A 27 -0.70 13.08 -0.28
CA VAL A 27 -0.81 11.62 -0.19
C VAL A 27 -0.95 11.00 -1.58
N THR A 28 -1.84 11.56 -2.41
CA THR A 28 -2.06 11.11 -3.78
C THR A 28 -0.78 11.23 -4.61
N VAL A 29 -0.06 12.34 -4.50
CA VAL A 29 1.19 12.55 -5.25
C VAL A 29 2.29 11.58 -4.80
N VAL A 30 2.47 11.37 -3.50
CA VAL A 30 3.47 10.44 -2.96
C VAL A 30 3.14 9.00 -3.37
N ASN A 31 1.88 8.58 -3.26
CA ASN A 31 1.44 7.27 -3.75
C ASN A 31 1.69 7.08 -5.25
N GLN A 32 1.44 8.12 -6.07
CA GLN A 32 1.76 8.09 -7.48
C GLN A 32 3.28 7.94 -7.71
N MET A 33 4.12 8.56 -6.89
CA MET A 33 5.58 8.38 -6.99
C MET A 33 6.01 6.96 -6.64
N TYR A 34 5.45 6.35 -5.59
CA TYR A 34 5.72 4.95 -5.25
C TYR A 34 5.25 3.98 -6.34
N GLN A 35 4.07 4.20 -6.91
CA GLN A 35 3.55 3.40 -8.05
C GLN A 35 4.49 3.46 -9.27
N GLU A 36 5.21 4.57 -9.43
CA GLU A 36 6.20 4.77 -10.49
C GLU A 36 7.62 4.33 -10.07
N LEU A 37 7.74 3.59 -8.96
CA LEU A 37 8.97 2.99 -8.43
C LEU A 37 10.01 3.97 -7.89
N LEU A 38 9.60 5.19 -7.52
CA LEU A 38 10.47 6.07 -6.74
C LEU A 38 10.52 5.59 -5.28
N ASN A 39 11.72 5.62 -4.71
CA ASN A 39 11.94 5.31 -3.30
C ASN A 39 12.01 6.59 -2.46
N ASP A 40 12.04 6.46 -1.13
CA ASP A 40 12.07 7.57 -0.18
C ASP A 40 13.17 8.61 -0.45
N GLU A 41 14.38 8.16 -0.79
CA GLU A 41 15.51 9.05 -1.12
C GLU A 41 15.25 9.90 -2.38
N GLU A 42 14.32 9.45 -3.21
CA GLU A 42 13.88 10.08 -4.45
C GLU A 42 12.55 10.81 -4.26
N ILE A 43 12.09 11.04 -3.03
CA ILE A 43 10.91 11.87 -2.74
C ILE A 43 11.35 13.04 -1.83
N ALA A 44 10.63 14.16 -1.90
CA ALA A 44 10.92 15.31 -1.07
C ALA A 44 10.72 14.93 0.42
N PRO A 45 11.68 15.17 1.34
CA PRO A 45 11.56 14.67 2.71
C PRO A 45 10.38 15.30 3.46
N ALA A 46 10.02 16.54 3.11
CA ALA A 46 8.83 17.19 3.65
C ALA A 46 7.52 16.54 3.15
N ALA A 47 7.49 16.04 1.92
CA ALA A 47 6.32 15.31 1.41
C ALA A 47 6.16 13.96 2.12
N LEU A 48 7.26 13.23 2.33
CA LEU A 48 7.25 11.97 3.10
C LEU A 48 6.82 12.17 4.54
N ARG A 49 7.37 13.17 5.23
CA ARG A 49 6.95 13.51 6.61
C ARG A 49 5.47 13.84 6.70
N SER A 50 4.95 14.61 5.74
CA SER A 50 3.52 14.89 5.64
C SER A 50 2.69 13.62 5.41
N TYR A 51 3.14 12.77 4.49
CA TYR A 51 2.52 11.49 4.14
C TYR A 51 2.44 10.54 5.35
N TYR A 52 3.54 10.32 6.06
CA TYR A 52 3.57 9.37 7.17
C TYR A 52 2.85 9.89 8.42
N VAL A 53 2.81 11.21 8.65
CA VAL A 53 1.96 11.79 9.70
C VAL A 53 0.48 11.59 9.39
N ASP A 54 0.07 11.75 8.13
CA ASP A 54 -1.31 11.47 7.70
C ASP A 54 -1.65 9.98 7.80
N PHE A 55 -0.73 9.10 7.38
CA PHE A 55 -0.86 7.66 7.56
C PHE A 55 -1.07 7.31 9.05
N TYR A 56 -0.20 7.80 9.93
CA TYR A 56 -0.33 7.60 11.37
C TYR A 56 -1.69 8.06 11.89
N LEU A 57 -2.11 9.28 11.54
CA LEU A 57 -3.40 9.83 11.94
C LEU A 57 -4.56 8.96 11.47
N THR A 58 -4.54 8.52 10.21
CA THR A 58 -5.58 7.68 9.62
C THR A 58 -5.69 6.33 10.32
N GLN A 59 -4.56 5.67 10.61
CA GLN A 59 -4.56 4.38 11.32
C GLN A 59 -5.01 4.55 12.77
N ALA A 60 -4.49 5.57 13.47
CA ALA A 60 -4.85 5.87 14.85
C ALA A 60 -6.35 6.18 15.00
N LEU A 61 -6.95 6.91 14.06
CA LEU A 61 -8.39 7.15 14.04
C LEU A 61 -9.23 5.91 13.69
N SER A 62 -8.65 4.95 12.98
CA SER A 62 -9.37 3.74 12.54
C SER A 62 -9.39 2.64 13.62
N GLY A 63 -8.34 2.54 14.43
CA GLY A 63 -8.24 1.50 15.46
C GLY A 63 -7.13 1.73 16.48
N GLY A 64 -6.85 2.99 16.81
CA GLY A 64 -5.86 3.37 17.81
C GLY A 64 -4.41 3.08 17.39
N PHE A 65 -3.51 3.14 18.36
CA PHE A 65 -2.09 2.86 18.09
C PHE A 65 -1.84 1.40 17.67
N ALA A 66 -2.68 0.45 18.10
CA ALA A 66 -2.64 -0.95 17.66
C ALA A 66 -2.77 -1.09 16.14
N GLN A 67 -3.76 -0.42 15.55
CA GLN A 67 -3.97 -0.40 14.11
C GLN A 67 -2.76 0.19 13.36
N TYR A 68 -2.15 1.26 13.90
CA TYR A 68 -0.92 1.82 13.33
C TYR A 68 0.24 0.83 13.36
N VAL A 69 0.47 0.16 14.49
CA VAL A 69 1.55 -0.84 14.62
C VAL A 69 1.33 -2.01 13.67
N PHE A 70 0.11 -2.53 13.59
CA PHE A 70 -0.22 -3.67 12.74
C PHE A 70 -0.01 -3.39 11.25
N THR A 71 -0.25 -2.14 10.82
CA THR A 71 -0.18 -1.73 9.41
C THR A 71 1.15 -1.10 9.01
N ALA A 72 2.11 -0.96 9.92
CA ALA A 72 3.43 -0.38 9.68
C ALA A 72 4.50 -1.47 9.50
N PRO A 73 4.73 -1.99 8.27
CA PRO A 73 5.66 -3.10 8.03
C PRO A 73 7.11 -2.79 8.44
N GLU A 74 7.51 -1.51 8.41
CA GLU A 74 8.83 -1.02 8.80
C GLU A 74 8.72 0.06 9.88
N ARG A 75 8.04 -0.28 10.97
CA ARG A 75 7.66 0.67 12.04
C ARG A 75 8.81 1.55 12.53
N GLU A 76 10.04 1.03 12.68
CA GLU A 76 11.16 1.86 13.16
C GLU A 76 11.46 3.06 12.25
N GLU A 77 11.44 2.85 10.92
CA GLU A 77 11.70 3.90 9.94
C GLU A 77 10.49 4.84 9.81
N MET A 78 9.28 4.27 9.82
CA MET A 78 8.03 5.03 9.79
C MET A 78 7.88 5.92 11.03
N ASP A 79 8.17 5.39 12.23
CA ASP A 79 8.18 6.15 13.48
C ASP A 79 9.12 7.35 13.42
N GLN A 80 10.29 7.19 12.78
CA GLN A 80 11.21 8.30 12.59
C GLN A 80 10.59 9.38 11.70
N LEU A 81 9.98 9.01 10.58
CA LEU A 81 9.33 9.96 9.67
C LEU A 81 8.13 10.66 10.31
N VAL A 82 7.34 9.94 11.12
CA VAL A 82 6.25 10.51 11.91
C VAL A 82 6.80 11.52 12.93
N ARG A 83 7.84 11.16 13.69
CA ARG A 83 8.45 12.08 14.69
C ARG A 83 9.00 13.34 14.04
N GLU A 84 9.79 13.18 12.98
CA GLU A 84 10.35 14.31 12.24
C GLU A 84 9.26 15.18 11.62
N GLY A 85 8.16 14.58 11.15
CA GLY A 85 7.00 15.30 10.62
C GLY A 85 6.27 16.11 11.68
N LEU A 86 5.88 15.47 12.79
CA LEU A 86 5.21 16.14 13.91
C LEU A 86 6.07 17.27 14.47
N GLU A 87 7.38 17.06 14.62
CA GLU A 87 8.32 18.10 15.04
C GLU A 87 8.36 19.28 14.04
N ALA A 88 8.51 18.98 12.75
CA ALA A 88 8.63 20.01 11.72
C ALA A 88 7.32 20.81 11.51
N MET A 89 6.17 20.18 11.77
CA MET A 89 4.85 20.82 11.77
C MET A 89 4.59 21.65 13.03
N GLY A 90 5.37 21.44 14.10
CA GLY A 90 5.15 22.05 15.40
C GLY A 90 4.00 21.41 16.20
N ALA A 91 3.61 20.17 15.87
CA ALA A 91 2.60 19.38 16.57
C ALA A 91 3.20 18.76 17.85
N THR A 92 3.60 19.63 18.78
CA THR A 92 4.43 19.25 19.95
C THR A 92 3.73 18.30 20.91
N ARG A 93 2.41 18.41 21.06
CA ARG A 93 1.65 17.57 22.01
C ARG A 93 1.41 16.20 21.41
N HIS A 94 1.07 16.13 20.12
CA HIS A 94 0.95 14.86 19.40
C HIS A 94 2.28 14.14 19.31
N LEU A 95 3.38 14.88 19.14
CA LEU A 95 4.72 14.31 19.23
C LEU A 95 4.97 13.70 20.62
N GLU A 96 4.68 14.42 21.70
CA GLU A 96 4.85 13.89 23.07
C GLU A 96 4.00 12.63 23.31
N LEU A 97 2.73 12.64 22.87
CA LEU A 97 1.85 11.49 22.97
C LEU A 97 2.40 10.30 22.18
N PHE A 98 2.74 10.49 20.90
CA PHE A 98 3.34 9.44 20.06
C PHE A 98 4.59 8.83 20.70
N ASN A 99 5.50 9.66 21.21
CA ASN A 99 6.70 9.19 21.89
C ASN A 99 6.39 8.32 23.11
N ARG A 100 5.39 8.71 23.92
CA ARG A 100 4.95 7.95 25.10
C ARG A 100 4.29 6.64 24.70
N THR A 101 3.37 6.65 23.75
CA THR A 101 2.65 5.45 23.30
C THR A 101 3.60 4.44 22.66
N ALA A 102 4.48 4.91 21.77
CA ALA A 102 5.49 4.05 21.16
C ALA A 102 6.41 3.41 22.21
N ALA A 103 6.90 4.19 23.18
CA ALA A 103 7.76 3.65 24.24
C ALA A 103 7.01 2.67 25.17
N ALA A 104 5.72 2.87 25.41
CA ALA A 104 4.90 1.93 26.17
C ALA A 104 4.74 0.61 25.41
N PHE A 105 4.43 0.67 24.11
CA PHE A 105 4.35 -0.51 23.25
C PHE A 105 5.69 -1.25 23.17
N ASP A 106 6.80 -0.55 22.96
CA ASP A 106 8.15 -1.14 22.86
C ASP A 106 8.62 -1.79 24.18
N SER A 107 7.93 -1.49 25.30
CA SER A 107 8.21 -2.08 26.60
C SER A 107 7.41 -3.36 26.90
N LEU A 108 6.44 -3.71 26.06
CA LEU A 108 5.66 -4.92 26.19
C LEU A 108 6.52 -6.16 25.98
N SER A 109 6.11 -7.26 26.62
CA SER A 109 6.60 -8.59 26.24
C SER A 109 5.99 -9.00 24.89
N GLU A 110 6.57 -10.01 24.23
CA GLU A 110 6.02 -10.54 22.97
C GLU A 110 4.56 -11.00 23.16
N ASP A 111 4.27 -11.73 24.25
CA ASP A 111 2.92 -12.20 24.58
C ASP A 111 1.92 -11.04 24.82
N ASP A 112 2.37 -9.99 25.51
CA ASP A 112 1.53 -8.80 25.78
C ASP A 112 1.31 -7.97 24.51
N ALA A 113 2.31 -7.88 23.63
CA ALA A 113 2.19 -7.18 22.35
C ALA A 113 1.22 -7.91 21.40
N GLU A 114 1.30 -9.24 21.32
CA GLU A 114 0.33 -10.05 20.57
C GLU A 114 -1.08 -9.84 21.12
N THR A 115 -1.24 -9.88 22.45
CA THR A 115 -2.53 -9.63 23.12
C THR A 115 -3.08 -8.22 22.81
N TYR A 116 -2.23 -7.20 22.79
CA TYR A 116 -2.63 -5.82 22.45
C TYR A 116 -3.06 -5.70 20.98
N LEU A 117 -2.34 -6.35 20.06
CA LEU A 117 -2.61 -6.27 18.61
C LEU A 117 -3.81 -7.10 18.16
N ASP A 118 -4.12 -8.20 18.83
CA ASP A 118 -5.27 -9.05 18.50
C ASP A 118 -6.61 -8.30 18.72
N GLY A 119 -6.62 -7.32 19.64
CA GLY A 119 -7.77 -6.45 19.90
C GLY A 119 -9.00 -7.17 20.50
N ASP A 120 -9.01 -8.50 20.52
CA ASP A 120 -10.04 -9.35 21.12
C ASP A 120 -9.80 -9.51 22.62
N LEU A 121 -9.80 -8.36 23.29
CA LEU A 121 -9.69 -8.30 24.72
C LEU A 121 -11.05 -8.66 25.31
N ASP A 122 -11.20 -9.91 25.76
CA ASP A 122 -12.37 -10.32 26.54
C ASP A 122 -12.45 -9.46 27.82
N GLU A 123 -13.36 -8.47 27.83
CA GLU A 123 -13.60 -7.57 28.96
C GLU A 123 -13.94 -8.31 30.27
N THR A 124 -14.23 -9.62 30.20
CA THR A 124 -14.55 -10.46 31.35
C THR A 124 -13.33 -11.13 32.00
N GLU A 125 -12.17 -11.16 31.32
CA GLU A 125 -10.91 -11.67 31.85
C GLU A 125 -9.97 -10.52 32.24
N PRO A 126 -9.23 -10.63 33.36
CA PRO A 126 -8.29 -9.60 33.78
C PRO A 126 -7.10 -9.54 32.81
N GLN A 127 -6.96 -8.42 32.12
CA GLN A 127 -5.85 -8.17 31.21
C GLN A 127 -4.53 -7.84 31.95
N PRO A 128 -3.37 -8.06 31.29
CA PRO A 128 -2.11 -7.57 31.79
C PRO A 128 -2.14 -6.04 31.95
N GLU A 129 -1.69 -5.54 33.09
CA GLU A 129 -1.62 -4.09 33.38
C GLU A 129 -0.83 -3.32 32.30
N ALA A 130 0.16 -3.97 31.69
CA ALA A 130 0.96 -3.40 30.61
C ALA A 130 0.11 -3.11 29.34
N VAL A 131 -0.81 -4.01 28.97
CA VAL A 131 -1.72 -3.84 27.82
C VAL A 131 -2.72 -2.73 28.10
N THR A 132 -3.39 -2.78 29.26
CA THR A 132 -4.39 -1.76 29.65
C THR A 132 -3.79 -0.35 29.79
N SER A 133 -2.47 -0.23 30.00
CA SER A 133 -1.80 1.06 30.06
C SER A 133 -1.75 1.81 28.72
N LEU A 134 -1.98 1.12 27.59
CA LEU A 134 -2.04 1.70 26.25
C LEU A 134 -3.42 2.30 25.89
N ASP A 135 -4.48 1.94 26.62
CA ASP A 135 -5.83 2.49 26.40
C ASP A 135 -5.92 3.98 26.74
N GLU A 136 -5.17 4.44 27.75
CA GLU A 136 -5.13 5.85 28.16
C GLU A 136 -4.59 6.77 27.05
N PRO A 137 -3.44 6.48 26.43
CA PRO A 137 -2.96 7.22 25.26
C PRO A 137 -3.93 7.29 24.09
N ASP A 138 -4.66 6.21 23.77
CA ASP A 138 -5.64 6.21 22.67
C ASP A 138 -6.81 7.18 22.97
N GLY A 139 -7.30 7.21 24.22
CA GLY A 139 -8.28 8.20 24.66
C GLY A 139 -7.75 9.64 24.69
N GLU A 140 -6.47 9.83 25.02
CA GLU A 140 -5.81 11.15 24.96
C GLU A 140 -5.69 11.67 23.52
N PHE A 141 -5.48 10.78 22.55
CA PHE A 141 -5.31 11.12 21.13
C PHE A 141 -6.54 11.84 20.57
N GLU A 142 -7.74 11.29 20.75
CA GLU A 142 -8.97 11.91 20.26
C GLU A 142 -9.22 13.29 20.90
N ALA A 143 -9.03 13.39 22.22
CA ALA A 143 -9.18 14.65 22.93
C ALA A 143 -8.15 15.70 22.47
N LEU A 144 -6.96 15.26 22.07
CA LEU A 144 -5.90 16.14 21.62
C LEU A 144 -6.21 16.79 20.28
N LEU A 145 -6.88 16.08 19.36
CA LEU A 145 -7.32 16.61 18.06
C LEU A 145 -8.23 17.84 18.19
N GLU A 146 -8.99 17.97 19.29
CA GLU A 146 -9.82 19.17 19.54
C GLU A 146 -9.00 20.43 19.83
N THR A 147 -7.73 20.27 20.20
CA THR A 147 -6.88 21.37 20.71
C THR A 147 -5.58 21.56 19.95
N GLU A 148 -5.10 20.54 19.25
CA GLU A 148 -3.96 20.57 18.33
C GLU A 148 -4.38 19.89 17.02
N ASP A 149 -4.78 20.72 16.04
CA ASP A 149 -5.28 20.28 14.74
C ASP A 149 -4.12 19.87 13.83
N ILE A 150 -3.79 18.57 13.83
CA ILE A 150 -2.70 18.01 13.02
C ILE A 150 -2.94 18.28 11.54
N ILE A 151 -4.18 18.17 11.04
CA ILE A 151 -4.49 18.34 9.62
C ILE A 151 -4.17 19.77 9.19
N ALA A 152 -4.56 20.76 9.98
CA ALA A 152 -4.22 22.16 9.71
C ALA A 152 -2.71 22.43 9.78
N LEU A 153 -2.01 21.85 10.76
CA LEU A 153 -0.55 21.98 10.89
C LEU A 153 0.17 21.32 9.71
N ASN A 154 -0.27 20.13 9.30
CA ASN A 154 0.28 19.39 8.17
C ASN A 154 0.08 20.17 6.86
N ALA A 155 -1.15 20.62 6.57
CA ALA A 155 -1.42 21.42 5.39
C ALA A 155 -0.59 22.73 5.35
N ALA A 156 -0.43 23.41 6.49
CA ALA A 156 0.41 24.60 6.61
C ALA A 156 1.90 24.28 6.37
N TYR A 157 2.38 23.16 6.90
CA TYR A 157 3.74 22.69 6.72
C TYR A 157 4.06 22.44 5.25
N VAL A 158 3.21 21.71 4.53
CA VAL A 158 3.43 21.40 3.11
C VAL A 158 3.34 22.67 2.24
N ARG A 159 2.34 23.54 2.48
CA ARG A 159 2.21 24.84 1.77
C ARG A 159 3.39 25.78 2.02
N GLY A 160 4.02 25.67 3.20
CA GLY A 160 5.13 26.51 3.62
C GLY A 160 6.49 26.09 3.07
N GLN A 161 6.60 24.97 2.34
CA GLN A 161 7.88 24.47 1.86
C GLN A 161 8.52 25.41 0.84
N GLU A 162 9.82 25.68 1.04
CA GLU A 162 10.61 26.46 0.09
C GLU A 162 10.71 25.73 -1.25
N GLY A 163 10.38 26.41 -2.35
CA GLY A 163 10.45 25.83 -3.68
C GLY A 163 9.28 24.91 -4.04
N LEU A 164 8.18 24.91 -3.26
CA LEU A 164 6.93 24.21 -3.59
C LEU A 164 6.53 24.41 -5.07
N LEU A 165 6.36 23.31 -5.78
CA LEU A 165 5.92 23.29 -7.18
C LEU A 165 4.43 22.98 -7.25
N LEU A 166 3.67 23.90 -7.86
CA LEU A 166 2.24 23.72 -8.14
C LEU A 166 2.05 23.41 -9.63
N LEU A 167 1.74 22.15 -9.94
CA LEU A 167 1.70 21.62 -11.31
C LEU A 167 0.27 21.22 -11.69
N GLY A 168 -0.10 21.42 -12.95
CA GLY A 168 -1.29 20.77 -13.51
C GLY A 168 -1.08 19.25 -13.65
N GLN A 169 -2.15 18.46 -13.82
CA GLN A 169 -2.02 17.00 -13.87
C GLN A 169 -1.02 16.49 -14.93
N ASP A 170 -1.07 17.04 -16.15
CA ASP A 170 -0.14 16.65 -17.21
C ASP A 170 1.32 17.02 -16.87
N GLU A 171 1.52 18.17 -16.21
CA GLU A 171 2.83 18.64 -15.77
C GLU A 171 3.38 17.79 -14.61
N LEU A 172 2.51 17.39 -13.68
CA LEU A 172 2.82 16.48 -12.57
C LEU A 172 3.25 15.11 -13.09
N ASN A 173 2.47 14.52 -13.99
CA ASN A 173 2.80 13.24 -14.63
C ASN A 173 4.15 13.33 -15.36
N ALA A 174 4.36 14.40 -16.13
CA ALA A 174 5.63 14.62 -16.81
C ALA A 174 6.81 14.83 -15.85
N HIS A 175 6.57 15.47 -14.70
CA HIS A 175 7.57 15.68 -13.66
C HIS A 175 7.98 14.34 -13.01
N ILE A 176 7.01 13.50 -12.65
CA ILE A 176 7.29 12.17 -12.10
C ILE A 176 8.04 11.32 -13.12
N ALA A 177 7.57 11.23 -14.36
CA ALA A 177 8.23 10.47 -15.43
C ALA A 177 9.67 10.91 -15.69
N GLN A 178 9.96 12.22 -15.61
CA GLN A 178 11.34 12.72 -15.73
C GLN A 178 12.24 12.24 -14.59
N ARG A 179 11.70 12.08 -13.38
CA ARG A 179 12.45 11.57 -12.22
C ARG A 179 12.68 10.07 -12.31
N VAL A 180 11.65 9.32 -12.71
CA VAL A 180 11.75 7.88 -12.99
C VAL A 180 12.87 7.61 -14.00
N ALA A 181 12.96 8.41 -15.06
CA ALA A 181 14.01 8.28 -16.08
C ALA A 181 15.44 8.50 -15.57
N LEU A 182 15.62 9.05 -14.36
CA LEU A 182 16.92 9.24 -13.72
C LEU A 182 17.30 8.10 -12.76
N ILE A 183 16.38 7.16 -12.49
CA ILE A 183 16.64 6.01 -11.60
C ILE A 183 17.68 5.09 -12.25
N PRO A 184 18.88 4.92 -11.65
CA PRO A 184 19.97 4.16 -12.29
C PRO A 184 19.66 2.66 -12.45
N ASN A 185 18.86 2.09 -11.56
CA ASN A 185 18.50 0.68 -11.51
C ASN A 185 17.00 0.44 -11.81
N LEU A 186 16.40 1.28 -12.66
CA LEU A 186 14.96 1.20 -12.96
C LEU A 186 14.53 -0.17 -13.49
N ASP A 187 15.33 -0.77 -14.39
CA ASP A 187 15.01 -2.09 -14.96
C ASP A 187 15.06 -3.20 -13.91
N GLU A 188 15.95 -3.10 -12.93
CA GLU A 188 16.03 -4.03 -11.79
C GLU A 188 14.81 -3.88 -10.88
N ARG A 189 14.45 -2.65 -10.50
CA ARG A 189 13.25 -2.39 -9.68
C ARG A 189 11.96 -2.85 -10.35
N ARG A 190 11.86 -2.70 -11.68
CA ARG A 190 10.72 -3.21 -12.45
C ARG A 190 10.65 -4.72 -12.40
N ALA A 191 11.78 -5.40 -12.57
CA ALA A 191 11.83 -6.85 -12.48
C ALA A 191 11.49 -7.35 -11.07
N GLU A 192 11.96 -6.66 -10.02
CA GLU A 192 11.61 -6.97 -8.63
C GLU A 192 10.12 -6.77 -8.36
N ALA A 193 9.54 -5.62 -8.77
CA ALA A 193 8.12 -5.35 -8.60
C ALA A 193 7.23 -6.34 -9.38
N GLU A 194 7.63 -6.72 -10.60
CA GLU A 194 6.93 -7.74 -11.39
C GLU A 194 7.03 -9.13 -10.74
N ALA A 195 8.18 -9.47 -10.16
CA ALA A 195 8.36 -10.73 -9.43
C ALA A 195 7.52 -10.78 -8.15
N GLU A 196 7.45 -9.68 -7.39
CA GLU A 196 6.62 -9.57 -6.19
C GLU A 196 5.13 -9.59 -6.53
N GLU A 197 4.70 -8.91 -7.60
CA GLU A 197 3.33 -8.98 -8.11
C GLU A 197 2.98 -10.43 -8.49
N LEU A 198 3.90 -11.14 -9.13
CA LEU A 198 3.72 -12.54 -9.49
C LEU A 198 3.68 -13.48 -8.27
N GLU A 199 4.53 -13.25 -7.26
CA GLU A 199 4.54 -14.03 -6.01
C GLU A 199 3.23 -13.88 -5.23
N ASN A 200 2.65 -12.68 -5.26
CA ASN A 200 1.37 -12.39 -4.61
C ASN A 200 0.14 -12.63 -5.51
N ALA A 201 0.35 -12.96 -6.79
CA ALA A 201 -0.73 -13.22 -7.72
C ALA A 201 -1.50 -14.49 -7.30
N PRO A 202 -2.84 -14.48 -7.41
CA PRO A 202 -3.61 -15.71 -7.23
C PRO A 202 -3.14 -16.81 -8.19
N GLU A 203 -3.13 -18.05 -7.73
CA GLU A 203 -2.66 -19.22 -8.49
C GLU A 203 -3.24 -19.30 -9.91
N PHE A 204 -4.55 -19.06 -10.06
CA PHE A 204 -5.21 -19.08 -11.37
C PHE A 204 -4.62 -18.05 -12.36
N GLU A 205 -4.13 -16.91 -11.87
CA GLU A 205 -3.54 -15.87 -12.70
C GLU A 205 -2.14 -16.29 -13.17
N VAL A 206 -1.34 -16.88 -12.28
CA VAL A 206 -0.02 -17.44 -12.61
C VAL A 206 -0.17 -18.47 -13.73
N ILE A 207 -1.11 -19.40 -13.58
CA ILE A 207 -1.41 -20.45 -14.57
C ILE A 207 -1.86 -19.83 -15.91
N ILE A 208 -2.73 -18.83 -15.90
CA ILE A 208 -3.19 -18.16 -17.12
C ILE A 208 -2.02 -17.46 -17.84
N ARG A 209 -1.10 -16.83 -17.10
CA ARG A 209 0.10 -16.20 -17.67
C ARG A 209 1.00 -17.25 -18.31
N GLU A 210 1.25 -18.36 -17.64
CA GLU A 210 2.06 -19.47 -18.20
C GLU A 210 1.42 -20.08 -19.46
N LEU A 211 0.10 -20.29 -19.46
CA LEU A 211 -0.64 -20.73 -20.65
C LEU A 211 -0.51 -19.76 -21.82
N CYS A 212 -0.56 -18.44 -21.55
CA CYS A 212 -0.34 -17.42 -22.57
C CYS A 212 1.10 -17.48 -23.11
N ASP A 213 2.09 -17.66 -22.24
CA ASP A 213 3.50 -17.76 -22.64
C ASP A 213 3.75 -19.00 -23.52
N VAL A 214 3.18 -20.16 -23.15
CA VAL A 214 3.22 -21.39 -23.96
C VAL A 214 2.56 -21.18 -25.32
N ALA A 215 1.44 -20.43 -25.37
CA ALA A 215 0.77 -20.06 -26.62
C ALA A 215 1.50 -18.98 -27.43
N GLY A 216 2.44 -18.25 -26.82
CA GLY A 216 3.06 -17.05 -27.39
C GLY A 216 2.12 -15.85 -27.49
N TYR A 217 1.11 -15.77 -26.62
CA TYR A 217 0.11 -14.70 -26.56
C TYR A 217 0.38 -13.74 -25.40
N SER A 218 -0.12 -12.52 -25.49
CA SER A 218 -0.04 -11.54 -24.40
C SER A 218 -1.38 -11.44 -23.67
N LEU A 219 -1.39 -11.78 -22.38
CA LEU A 219 -2.54 -11.58 -21.50
C LEU A 219 -2.89 -10.08 -21.43
N GLN A 220 -4.17 -9.75 -21.65
CA GLN A 220 -4.67 -8.37 -21.54
C GLN A 220 -5.46 -8.15 -20.25
N LYS A 221 -6.29 -9.13 -19.86
CA LYS A 221 -7.07 -9.08 -18.62
C LYS A 221 -7.71 -10.44 -18.32
N ILE A 222 -7.91 -10.73 -17.04
CA ILE A 222 -8.82 -11.77 -16.57
C ILE A 222 -10.17 -11.10 -16.32
N THR A 223 -11.24 -11.71 -16.81
CA THR A 223 -12.58 -11.09 -16.84
C THR A 223 -13.51 -11.61 -15.76
N MET A 224 -13.55 -12.92 -15.53
CA MET A 224 -14.46 -13.53 -14.55
C MET A 224 -14.11 -15.00 -14.31
N GLY A 225 -14.35 -15.49 -13.10
CA GLY A 225 -14.46 -16.91 -12.79
C GLY A 225 -15.93 -17.38 -12.86
N ASP A 226 -16.22 -18.41 -13.64
CA ASP A 226 -17.52 -19.07 -13.73
C ASP A 226 -17.46 -20.45 -13.03
N PRO A 227 -18.01 -20.57 -11.80
CA PRO A 227 -18.01 -21.83 -11.06
C PRO A 227 -19.04 -22.86 -11.57
N ASN A 228 -19.83 -22.53 -12.60
CA ASN A 228 -20.89 -23.38 -13.13
C ASN A 228 -20.69 -23.74 -14.60
N TYR A 229 -19.47 -23.57 -15.13
CA TYR A 229 -19.20 -23.84 -16.53
C TYR A 229 -19.36 -25.34 -16.83
N GLU A 230 -20.16 -25.68 -17.84
CA GLU A 230 -20.37 -27.07 -18.24
C GLU A 230 -19.27 -27.52 -19.20
N HIS A 231 -18.40 -28.43 -18.74
CA HIS A 231 -17.39 -29.10 -19.54
C HIS A 231 -17.56 -30.62 -19.43
N ASN A 232 -17.61 -31.31 -20.57
CA ASN A 232 -17.81 -32.77 -20.65
C ASN A 232 -19.02 -33.34 -19.86
N GLY A 233 -20.04 -32.52 -19.60
CA GLY A 233 -21.24 -32.91 -18.86
C GLY A 233 -21.14 -32.74 -17.34
N GLU A 234 -20.03 -32.19 -16.85
CA GLU A 234 -19.80 -31.85 -15.45
C GLU A 234 -19.64 -30.33 -15.30
N LYS A 235 -19.92 -29.83 -14.09
CA LYS A 235 -19.72 -28.42 -13.76
C LYS A 235 -18.32 -28.24 -13.19
N VAL A 236 -17.55 -27.38 -13.83
CA VAL A 236 -16.17 -27.06 -13.45
C VAL A 236 -16.01 -25.54 -13.28
N LEU A 237 -14.99 -25.13 -12.53
CA LEU A 237 -14.61 -23.72 -12.45
C LEU A 237 -13.85 -23.36 -13.73
N ALA A 238 -14.29 -22.28 -14.38
CA ALA A 238 -13.67 -21.78 -15.59
C ALA A 238 -13.27 -20.31 -15.43
N TRP A 239 -12.05 -19.96 -15.82
CA TRP A 239 -11.59 -18.57 -15.81
C TRP A 239 -11.60 -18.00 -17.22
N HIS A 240 -12.36 -16.93 -17.42
CA HIS A 240 -12.43 -16.23 -18.70
C HIS A 240 -11.39 -15.12 -18.74
N PHE A 241 -10.59 -15.06 -19.80
CA PHE A 241 -9.56 -14.03 -19.98
C PHE A 241 -9.43 -13.61 -21.44
N ALA A 242 -8.89 -12.41 -21.65
CA ALA A 242 -8.66 -11.83 -22.96
C ALA A 242 -7.16 -11.69 -23.22
N THR A 243 -6.75 -11.95 -24.45
CA THR A 243 -5.38 -11.81 -24.95
C THR A 243 -5.37 -10.91 -26.19
N ASP A 244 -4.18 -10.62 -26.71
CA ASP A 244 -4.01 -10.01 -28.03
C ASP A 244 -4.54 -10.85 -29.22
N HIS A 245 -4.86 -12.13 -28.99
CA HIS A 245 -5.42 -13.05 -29.98
C HIS A 245 -6.92 -13.34 -29.81
N GLY A 246 -7.57 -12.74 -28.80
CA GLY A 246 -8.99 -12.88 -28.52
C GLY A 246 -9.29 -13.41 -27.12
N ASP A 247 -10.52 -13.86 -26.92
CA ASP A 247 -11.02 -14.34 -25.63
C ASP A 247 -10.84 -15.86 -25.49
N TYR A 248 -10.43 -16.29 -24.29
CA TYR A 248 -10.14 -17.68 -23.97
C TYR A 248 -10.67 -18.06 -22.59
N ILE A 249 -10.72 -19.36 -22.34
CA ILE A 249 -11.14 -19.95 -21.08
C ILE A 249 -10.00 -20.82 -20.56
N MET A 250 -9.62 -20.65 -19.30
CA MET A 250 -8.78 -21.60 -18.58
C MET A 250 -9.68 -22.57 -17.82
N LEU A 251 -9.41 -23.87 -18.00
CA LEU A 251 -9.94 -24.95 -17.18
C LEU A 251 -8.79 -25.65 -16.48
N GLU A 252 -9.02 -26.09 -15.27
CA GLU A 252 -8.06 -26.80 -14.44
C GLU A 252 -8.64 -28.18 -14.09
N ASP A 253 -7.84 -29.22 -14.33
CA ASP A 253 -8.09 -30.59 -13.87
C ASP A 253 -7.03 -30.96 -12.79
N GLU A 254 -7.02 -32.21 -12.31
CA GLU A 254 -6.14 -32.63 -11.18
C GLU A 254 -4.63 -32.49 -11.47
N ASP A 255 -4.21 -32.63 -12.73
CA ASP A 255 -2.79 -32.71 -13.11
C ASP A 255 -2.36 -31.61 -14.10
N GLU A 256 -3.30 -30.90 -14.72
CA GLU A 256 -3.04 -29.97 -15.82
C GLU A 256 -4.04 -28.80 -15.86
N ALA A 257 -3.61 -27.68 -16.43
CA ALA A 257 -4.48 -26.59 -16.84
C ALA A 257 -4.48 -26.41 -18.36
N PHE A 258 -5.63 -26.04 -18.92
CA PHE A 258 -5.85 -25.91 -20.36
C PHE A 258 -6.35 -24.52 -20.73
N MET A 259 -5.77 -23.93 -21.77
CA MET A 259 -6.30 -22.77 -22.45
C MET A 259 -7.19 -23.21 -23.62
N ILE A 260 -8.46 -22.85 -23.58
CA ILE A 260 -9.48 -23.33 -24.52
C ILE A 260 -10.14 -22.15 -25.23
N HIS A 261 -10.29 -22.26 -26.55
CA HIS A 261 -11.10 -21.31 -27.32
C HIS A 261 -12.59 -21.50 -27.00
N PRO A 262 -13.32 -20.43 -26.61
CA PRO A 262 -14.68 -20.54 -26.05
C PRO A 262 -15.70 -21.13 -27.02
N GLU A 263 -15.58 -20.82 -28.31
CA GLU A 263 -16.50 -21.32 -29.35
C GLU A 263 -16.11 -22.68 -29.92
N THR A 264 -14.86 -22.86 -30.37
CA THR A 264 -14.41 -24.08 -31.04
C THR A 264 -14.09 -25.22 -30.08
N LYS A 265 -13.91 -24.92 -28.78
CA LYS A 265 -13.47 -25.86 -27.73
C LYS A 265 -12.10 -26.48 -28.02
N GLU A 266 -11.30 -25.83 -28.86
CA GLU A 266 -9.93 -26.24 -29.16
C GLU A 266 -8.99 -25.87 -28.02
N ILE A 267 -8.14 -26.80 -27.61
CA ILE A 267 -7.06 -26.56 -26.65
C ILE A 267 -5.91 -25.86 -27.41
N ILE A 268 -5.56 -24.67 -26.94
CA ILE A 268 -4.54 -23.80 -27.52
C ILE A 268 -3.18 -24.02 -26.85
N ALA A 269 -3.20 -24.18 -25.53
CA ALA A 269 -2.04 -24.47 -24.70
C ALA A 269 -2.45 -25.32 -23.50
N ALA A 270 -1.50 -26.04 -22.93
CA ALA A 270 -1.64 -26.81 -21.71
C ALA A 270 -0.38 -26.64 -20.86
N VAL A 271 -0.55 -26.62 -19.54
CA VAL A 271 0.51 -26.58 -18.54
C VAL A 271 0.28 -27.76 -17.60
N GLU A 272 1.30 -28.58 -17.39
CA GLU A 272 1.28 -29.69 -16.42
C GLU A 272 1.71 -29.17 -15.05
N PHE A 273 1.00 -29.54 -13.99
CA PHE A 273 1.44 -29.26 -12.62
C PHE A 273 2.54 -30.25 -12.25
N GLU A 274 3.74 -29.77 -11.90
CA GLU A 274 4.77 -30.67 -11.39
C GLU A 274 4.33 -31.22 -10.03
N ASP A 275 4.15 -32.55 -9.94
CA ASP A 275 4.03 -33.28 -8.66
C ASP A 275 5.15 -32.80 -7.74
N ALA A 276 4.81 -32.04 -6.70
CA ALA A 276 5.73 -31.74 -5.62
C ALA A 276 6.17 -33.07 -5.01
N ALA A 277 7.35 -33.56 -5.44
CA ALA A 277 7.92 -34.78 -4.92
C ALA A 277 8.09 -34.64 -3.41
N VAL A 278 7.27 -35.41 -2.67
CA VAL A 278 7.22 -35.56 -1.21
C VAL A 278 8.60 -35.72 -0.57
#